data_AF-A0A9Q1C9V4-F1
#
_entry.id   AF-A0A9Q1C9V4-F1
#
_cell.length_a   1.000
_cell.length_b   1.000
_cell.length_c   1.000
_cell.angle_alpha   90.00
_cell.angle_beta   90.00
_cell.angle_gamma   90.00
#
_symmetry.space_group_name_H-M   'P 1'
#
loop_
_entity.id
_entity.type
_entity.pdbx_description
1 polymer ?
#
loop_
_entity_poly.entity_id
_entity_poly.type
_entity_poly.pdbx_seq_one_letter_code
_entity_poly.pdbx_strand_id
1 'polypeptide(L)'
;MEEQTDLHRKALEDYPGLMDDGQPVAAKSAFSYIPTRREQQPPERNVYNSTKLNQKAHSTYDQLFNQSDGYNNKLHRCDREHAKLRGLNVNDEENIKVVPTLSSTVYGHKLQQFNDPPGRKHVRIGHVNSEFYSRNGINIRGEEH
;
A
#
# COMPACT_ATOMS: atom_id res chain seq x y z
N MET A 1 -3.16 -41.18 -29.87
CA MET A 1 -2.29 -41.72 -28.81
C MET A 1 -1.56 -40.53 -28.24
N GLU A 2 -2.01 -40.00 -27.12
CA GLU A 2 -1.32 -38.92 -26.40
C GLU A 2 -0.52 -39.58 -25.29
N GLU A 3 0.80 -39.58 -25.41
CA GLU A 3 1.71 -40.04 -24.37
C GLU A 3 1.80 -38.95 -23.30
N GLN A 4 1.21 -39.22 -22.13
CA GLN A 4 1.41 -38.42 -20.93
C GLN A 4 2.79 -38.77 -20.35
N THR A 5 3.73 -37.82 -20.39
CA THR A 5 5.03 -37.96 -19.73
C THR A 5 4.90 -37.51 -18.27
N ASP A 6 4.70 -38.47 -17.37
CA ASP A 6 4.74 -38.22 -15.93
C ASP A 6 6.18 -37.90 -15.50
N LEU A 7 6.48 -36.61 -15.33
CA LEU A 7 7.74 -36.15 -14.72
C LEU A 7 7.73 -36.50 -13.23
N HIS A 8 8.28 -37.67 -12.91
CA HIS A 8 8.50 -38.12 -11.54
C HIS A 8 9.48 -37.18 -10.82
N ARG A 9 8.95 -36.33 -9.92
CA ARG A 9 9.76 -35.48 -9.06
C ARG A 9 10.41 -36.33 -7.98
N LYS A 10 11.73 -36.51 -8.07
CA LYS A 10 12.52 -37.22 -7.06
C LYS A 10 12.50 -36.47 -5.73
N ALA A 11 12.33 -37.21 -4.64
CA ALA A 11 12.44 -36.68 -3.29
C ALA A 11 13.90 -36.45 -2.92
N LEU A 12 14.15 -35.61 -1.92
CA LEU A 12 15.52 -35.33 -1.45
C LEU A 12 16.22 -36.60 -0.92
N GLU A 13 15.44 -37.57 -0.45
CA GLU A 13 15.87 -38.89 0.03
C GLU A 13 16.46 -39.76 -1.08
N ASP A 14 16.10 -39.51 -2.35
CA ASP A 14 16.57 -40.27 -3.51
C ASP A 14 18.02 -39.91 -3.89
N TYR A 15 18.60 -38.89 -3.28
CA TYR A 15 19.96 -38.40 -3.55
C TYR A 15 20.94 -38.83 -2.45
N PRO A 16 21.80 -39.85 -2.71
CA PRO A 16 22.72 -40.35 -1.70
C PRO A 16 23.77 -39.30 -1.32
N GLY A 17 24.06 -39.18 -0.02
CA GLY A 17 25.06 -38.25 0.53
C GLY A 17 24.55 -36.84 0.83
N LEU A 18 23.27 -36.55 0.56
CA LEU A 18 22.65 -35.25 0.86
C LEU A 18 21.84 -35.25 2.16
N MET A 19 21.62 -36.44 2.74
CA MET A 19 20.99 -36.69 4.03
C MET A 19 22.02 -37.25 5.00
N ASP A 20 21.96 -36.79 6.26
CA ASP A 20 22.82 -37.24 7.35
C ASP A 20 21.95 -37.32 8.62
N ASP A 21 21.88 -38.48 9.29
CA ASP A 21 20.94 -38.80 10.38
C ASP A 21 19.45 -38.47 10.12
N GLY A 22 18.98 -38.63 8.88
CA GLY A 22 17.59 -38.33 8.51
C GLY A 22 17.26 -36.85 8.38
N GLN A 23 18.26 -35.97 8.43
CA GLN A 23 18.13 -34.54 8.13
C GLN A 23 19.02 -34.15 6.95
N PRO A 24 18.63 -33.16 6.14
CA PRO A 24 19.49 -32.69 5.07
C PRO A 24 20.76 -32.06 5.65
N VAL A 25 21.91 -32.36 5.05
CA VAL A 25 23.23 -31.86 5.51
C VAL A 25 23.26 -30.32 5.60
N ALA A 26 22.52 -29.64 4.73
CA ALA A 26 22.36 -28.18 4.75
C ALA A 26 21.69 -27.62 6.03
N ALA A 27 20.94 -28.44 6.77
CA ALA A 27 20.32 -28.08 8.04
C ALA A 27 21.26 -28.27 9.25
N LYS A 28 22.35 -29.04 9.12
CA LYS A 28 23.27 -29.34 10.22
C LYS A 28 24.24 -28.21 10.57
N SER A 29 24.48 -27.25 9.67
CA SER A 29 25.30 -26.09 10.03
C SER A 29 24.46 -25.03 10.74
N ALA A 30 24.84 -24.76 11.98
CA ALA A 30 24.23 -23.75 12.85
C ALA A 30 24.23 -22.33 12.23
N PHE A 31 25.04 -22.11 11.18
CA PHE A 31 25.17 -20.85 10.46
C PHE A 31 24.59 -20.88 9.04
N SER A 32 24.17 -22.04 8.52
CA SER A 32 23.67 -22.17 7.14
C SER A 32 22.15 -22.29 7.03
N TYR A 33 21.45 -22.57 8.12
CA TYR A 33 19.99 -22.65 8.07
C TYR A 33 19.39 -21.24 7.96
N ILE A 34 19.13 -20.82 6.71
CA ILE A 34 18.42 -19.58 6.40
C ILE A 34 16.95 -19.96 6.17
N PRO A 35 16.04 -19.65 7.11
CA PRO A 35 14.63 -19.96 6.92
C PRO A 35 14.06 -19.15 5.75
N THR A 36 13.25 -19.80 4.91
CA THR A 36 12.58 -19.19 3.75
C THR A 36 11.52 -18.17 4.16
N ARG A 37 10.94 -18.32 5.35
CA ARG A 37 10.01 -17.38 5.97
C ARG A 37 10.62 -16.81 7.25
N ARG A 38 10.68 -15.49 7.33
CA ARG A 38 11.08 -14.77 8.55
C ARG A 38 9.83 -14.23 9.22
N GLU A 39 9.26 -15.01 10.15
CA GLU A 39 8.00 -14.66 10.81
C GLU A 39 8.14 -13.47 11.78
N GLN A 40 9.36 -13.20 12.25
CA GLN A 40 9.65 -12.18 13.26
C GLN A 40 10.74 -11.25 12.76
N GLN A 41 10.46 -10.50 11.71
CA GLN A 41 11.36 -9.45 11.26
C GLN A 41 11.05 -8.14 11.99
N PRO A 42 12.04 -7.45 12.59
CA PRO A 42 11.81 -6.17 13.23
C PRO A 42 11.13 -5.18 12.27
N PRO A 43 10.18 -4.37 12.73
CA PRO A 43 9.47 -3.41 11.88
C PRO A 43 10.43 -2.48 11.12
N GLU A 44 11.51 -2.05 11.79
CA GLU A 44 12.56 -1.16 11.25
C GLU A 44 13.25 -1.67 9.96
N ARG A 45 13.12 -2.96 9.65
CA ARG A 45 13.76 -3.56 8.49
C ARG A 45 12.97 -3.39 7.19
N ASN A 46 11.76 -2.83 7.25
CA ASN A 46 11.00 -2.50 6.05
C ASN A 46 10.88 -0.98 5.86
N VAL A 47 10.56 -0.57 4.64
CA VAL A 47 10.49 0.85 4.24
C VAL A 47 9.44 1.63 5.05
N TYR A 48 8.41 0.95 5.56
CA TYR A 48 7.26 1.57 6.22
C TYR A 48 7.24 1.42 7.75
N ASN A 49 8.27 0.80 8.34
CA ASN A 49 8.33 0.42 9.76
C ASN A 49 7.07 -0.31 10.27
N SER A 50 6.43 -1.12 9.43
CA SER A 50 5.17 -1.81 9.74
C SER A 50 5.38 -3.28 10.11
N THR A 51 4.52 -3.85 10.95
CA THR A 51 4.48 -5.31 11.14
C THR A 51 3.75 -5.93 9.96
N LYS A 52 4.47 -6.24 8.87
CA LYS A 52 3.87 -6.89 7.69
C LYS A 52 3.36 -8.28 8.07
N LEU A 53 2.04 -8.45 8.08
CA LEU A 53 1.39 -9.73 8.44
C LEU A 53 1.64 -10.84 7.42
N ASN A 54 1.88 -10.50 6.15
CA ASN A 54 1.98 -11.47 5.05
C ASN A 54 3.19 -11.18 4.16
N GLN A 55 4.41 -11.30 4.71
CA GLN A 55 5.55 -11.50 3.83
C GLN A 55 5.44 -12.90 3.23
N LYS A 56 5.15 -12.96 1.92
CA LYS A 56 5.19 -14.22 1.19
C LYS A 56 6.62 -14.74 1.29
N ALA A 57 6.77 -16.00 1.71
CA ALA A 57 8.07 -16.65 1.67
C ALA A 57 8.52 -16.66 0.21
N HIS A 58 9.67 -16.06 -0.07
CA HIS A 58 10.20 -15.98 -1.42
C HIS A 58 11.54 -16.70 -1.43
N SER A 59 11.53 -17.94 -1.94
CA SER A 59 12.75 -18.57 -2.41
C SER A 59 13.13 -17.95 -3.76
N THR A 60 14.42 -17.76 -4.01
CA THR A 60 14.94 -17.36 -5.33
C THR A 60 14.48 -18.34 -6.41
N TYR A 61 14.35 -19.62 -6.05
CA TYR A 61 13.81 -20.65 -6.93
C TYR A 61 12.36 -20.34 -7.32
N ASP A 62 11.47 -20.14 -6.34
CA ASP A 62 10.07 -19.84 -6.61
C ASP A 62 9.91 -18.56 -7.43
N GLN A 63 10.77 -17.56 -7.25
CA GLN A 63 10.73 -16.34 -8.09
C GLN A 63 11.08 -16.61 -9.55
N LEU A 64 12.09 -17.45 -9.80
CA LEU A 64 12.55 -17.75 -11.15
C LEU A 64 11.61 -18.71 -11.89
N PHE A 65 11.04 -19.68 -11.17
CA PHE A 65 10.32 -20.80 -11.77
C PHE A 65 8.79 -20.74 -11.59
N ASN A 66 8.24 -19.85 -10.77
CA ASN A 66 6.78 -19.68 -10.62
C ASN A 66 6.22 -18.62 -11.57
N GLN A 67 6.72 -18.60 -12.81
CA GLN A 67 6.16 -17.74 -13.86
C GLN A 67 4.84 -18.33 -14.31
N SER A 68 3.79 -17.49 -14.40
CA SER A 68 2.52 -17.94 -14.94
C SER A 68 2.64 -18.12 -16.45
N ASP A 69 2.41 -19.33 -16.93
CA ASP A 69 2.34 -19.58 -18.37
C ASP A 69 1.09 -18.88 -18.96
N GLY A 70 1.31 -17.89 -19.82
CA GLY A 70 0.25 -17.21 -20.57
C GLY A 70 0.34 -15.68 -20.60
N TYR A 71 -0.23 -15.09 -21.65
CA TYR A 71 -0.29 -13.64 -21.80
C TYR A 71 -1.56 -13.06 -21.15
N ASN A 72 -1.38 -12.18 -20.16
CA ASN A 72 -2.48 -11.43 -19.57
C ASN A 72 -2.67 -10.10 -20.30
N ASN A 73 -3.64 -10.04 -21.22
CA ASN A 73 -3.97 -8.83 -21.98
C ASN A 73 -4.51 -7.66 -21.12
N LYS A 74 -4.87 -7.90 -19.86
CA LYS A 74 -5.28 -6.87 -18.89
C LYS A 74 -4.10 -6.30 -18.10
N LEU A 75 -2.91 -6.89 -18.24
CA LEU A 75 -1.68 -6.35 -17.67
C LEU A 75 -1.22 -5.16 -18.50
N HIS A 76 -0.60 -4.19 -17.83
CA HIS A 76 -0.04 -3.02 -18.50
C HIS A 76 1.13 -3.45 -19.42
N ARG A 77 1.39 -2.72 -20.51
CA ARG A 77 2.51 -3.02 -21.44
C ARG A 77 3.89 -2.99 -20.78
N CYS A 78 4.01 -2.29 -19.67
CA CYS A 78 5.19 -2.42 -18.83
C CYS A 78 4.91 -3.62 -17.92
N ASP A 79 5.77 -4.65 -17.94
CA ASP A 79 5.72 -5.87 -17.10
C ASP A 79 5.83 -5.61 -15.58
N ARG A 80 5.40 -4.43 -15.13
CA ARG A 80 5.28 -4.03 -13.74
C ARG A 80 4.00 -4.64 -13.19
N GLU A 81 4.17 -5.75 -12.47
CA GLU A 81 3.11 -6.47 -11.72
C GLU A 81 2.20 -5.52 -10.92
N HIS A 82 2.78 -4.49 -10.29
CA HIS A 82 2.07 -3.53 -9.43
C HIS A 82 1.78 -2.18 -10.12
N ALA A 83 1.58 -2.16 -11.43
CA ALA A 83 1.23 -0.94 -12.15
C ALA A 83 -0.03 -0.26 -11.56
N LYS A 84 0.00 1.06 -11.42
CA LYS A 84 -1.07 1.87 -10.79
C LYS A 84 -1.39 1.49 -9.34
N LEU A 85 -0.38 1.02 -8.59
CA LEU A 85 -0.53 0.59 -7.19
C LEU A 85 -1.48 -0.61 -6.99
N ARG A 86 -1.81 -1.36 -8.06
CA ARG A 86 -2.65 -2.55 -7.93
C ARG A 86 -1.92 -3.60 -7.08
N GLY A 87 -2.60 -4.10 -6.05
CA GLY A 87 -2.05 -5.08 -5.11
C GLY A 87 -1.14 -4.50 -4.03
N LEU A 88 -0.92 -3.18 -3.99
CA LEU A 88 -0.14 -2.52 -2.95
C LEU A 88 -1.05 -1.78 -1.97
N ASN A 89 -0.96 -2.11 -0.68
CA ASN A 89 -1.68 -1.44 0.40
C ASN A 89 -0.78 -0.38 1.07
N VAL A 90 -0.23 0.54 0.27
CA VAL A 90 0.74 1.55 0.75
C VAL A 90 0.15 2.43 1.85
N ASN A 91 -1.13 2.81 1.73
CA ASN A 91 -1.81 3.66 2.73
C ASN A 91 -1.85 2.98 4.11
N ASP A 92 -2.30 1.73 4.16
CA ASP A 92 -2.37 0.96 5.42
C ASP A 92 -0.99 0.80 6.05
N GLU A 93 0.06 0.61 5.23
CA GLU A 93 1.45 0.51 5.70
C GLU A 93 1.99 1.85 6.21
N GLU A 94 1.64 2.98 5.57
CA GLU A 94 2.09 4.32 5.98
C GLU A 94 1.41 4.84 7.25
N ASN A 95 0.17 4.42 7.55
CA ASN A 95 -0.57 4.85 8.75
C ASN A 95 0.15 4.54 10.08
N ILE A 96 1.05 3.55 10.08
CA ILE A 96 1.84 3.18 11.26
C ILE A 96 2.98 4.17 11.51
N LYS A 97 3.43 4.92 10.49
CA LYS A 97 4.49 5.91 10.66
C LYS A 97 4.00 7.14 11.39
N VAL A 98 4.80 7.59 12.37
CA VAL A 98 4.61 8.86 13.07
C VAL A 98 4.68 10.05 12.12
N VAL A 99 5.58 9.98 11.12
CA VAL A 99 5.74 10.99 10.07
C VAL A 99 5.55 10.30 8.71
N PRO A 100 4.50 10.66 7.95
CA PRO A 100 4.24 10.04 6.65
C PRO A 100 5.35 10.40 5.65
N THR A 101 5.79 9.42 4.86
CA THR A 101 6.84 9.59 3.85
C THR A 101 6.37 10.32 2.61
N LEU A 102 5.09 10.19 2.27
CA LEU A 102 4.45 10.96 1.20
C LEU A 102 3.55 12.04 1.79
N SER A 103 3.74 13.27 1.34
CA SER A 103 2.78 14.36 1.51
C SER A 103 1.55 14.11 0.63
N SER A 104 0.73 13.12 1.01
CA SER A 104 -0.56 12.96 0.35
C SER A 104 -1.38 14.25 0.53
N THR A 105 -2.08 14.67 -0.51
CA THR A 105 -3.00 15.82 -0.47
C THR A 105 -4.07 15.67 0.61
N VAL A 106 -4.36 14.42 1.02
CA VAL A 106 -5.26 14.08 2.12
C VAL A 106 -4.66 14.46 3.49
N TYR A 107 -3.35 14.29 3.68
CA TYR A 107 -2.68 14.52 4.97
C TYR A 107 -2.46 16.01 5.32
N GLY A 108 -2.59 16.92 4.34
CA GLY A 108 -2.54 18.38 4.57
C GLY A 108 -3.90 19.02 4.87
N HIS A 109 -5.01 18.31 4.59
CA HIS A 109 -6.38 18.80 4.79
C HIS A 109 -6.99 18.23 6.08
N LYS A 110 -6.37 18.51 7.24
CA LYS A 110 -7.07 18.38 8.52
C LYS A 110 -8.13 19.48 8.65
N LEU A 111 -9.17 19.42 7.82
CA LEU A 111 -10.33 20.32 7.83
C LEU A 111 -11.09 20.29 9.17
N GLN A 112 -10.92 19.22 9.97
CA GLN A 112 -11.52 19.13 11.31
C GLN A 112 -10.75 19.91 12.39
N GLN A 113 -9.48 20.21 12.17
CA GLN A 113 -8.68 21.03 13.08
C GLN A 113 -8.39 22.38 12.42
N PHE A 114 -9.40 23.25 12.41
CA PHE A 114 -9.23 24.70 12.16
C PHE A 114 -8.46 25.32 13.35
N ASN A 115 -7.19 24.95 13.51
CA ASN A 115 -6.33 25.56 14.53
C ASN A 115 -5.97 27.02 14.17
N ASP A 116 -6.14 27.40 12.90
CA ASP A 116 -6.05 28.78 12.43
C ASP A 116 -7.29 29.10 11.56
N PRO A 117 -8.34 29.74 12.12
CA PRO A 117 -9.46 30.20 11.33
C PRO A 117 -8.96 31.25 10.33
N PRO A 118 -9.21 31.11 9.03
CA PRO A 118 -8.69 32.03 8.01
C PRO A 118 -9.09 33.46 8.39
N GLY A 119 -8.10 34.29 8.69
CA GLY A 119 -8.30 35.63 9.21
C GLY A 119 -9.18 36.47 8.28
N ARG A 120 -10.41 36.77 8.71
CA ARG A 120 -11.40 37.52 7.90
C ARG A 120 -11.18 39.04 7.88
N LYS A 121 -9.96 39.51 8.19
CA LYS A 121 -9.66 40.94 8.38
C LYS A 121 -9.91 41.80 7.13
N HIS A 122 -9.83 41.23 5.92
CA HIS A 122 -9.99 41.94 4.64
C HIS A 122 -10.91 41.22 3.65
N VAL A 123 -12.01 40.64 4.13
CA VAL A 123 -12.98 39.95 3.25
C VAL A 123 -13.86 40.96 2.52
N ARG A 124 -14.20 40.67 1.26
CA ARG A 124 -15.17 41.47 0.49
C ARG A 124 -16.56 41.33 1.11
N ILE A 125 -17.15 42.44 1.53
CA ILE A 125 -18.52 42.51 2.06
C ILE A 125 -19.43 43.04 0.95
N GLY A 126 -20.56 42.36 0.74
CA GLY A 126 -21.53 42.72 -0.30
C GLY A 126 -22.49 43.84 0.13
N HIS A 127 -21.96 45.03 0.42
CA HIS A 127 -22.74 46.19 0.92
C HIS A 127 -23.97 46.50 0.07
N VAL A 128 -23.82 46.54 -1.26
CA VAL A 128 -24.93 46.81 -2.19
C VAL A 128 -26.07 45.81 -1.99
N ASN A 129 -25.76 44.52 -1.89
CA ASN A 129 -26.78 43.50 -1.76
C ASN A 129 -27.47 43.50 -0.40
N SER A 130 -26.76 43.91 0.67
CA SER A 130 -27.32 43.96 2.02
C SER A 130 -28.09 45.24 2.31
N GLU A 131 -27.67 46.37 1.76
CA GLU A 131 -28.22 47.69 2.10
C GLU A 131 -29.32 48.13 1.13
N PHE A 132 -29.17 47.86 -0.18
CA PHE A 132 -30.13 48.36 -1.18
C PHE A 132 -31.36 47.47 -1.32
N TYR A 133 -31.23 46.17 -1.07
CA TYR A 133 -32.32 45.21 -1.28
C TYR A 133 -32.83 44.67 0.05
N SER A 134 -34.05 45.07 0.43
CA SER A 134 -34.72 44.50 1.59
C SER A 134 -35.36 43.15 1.24
N ARG A 135 -35.29 42.17 2.15
CA ARG A 135 -35.98 40.89 1.97
C ARG A 135 -37.50 41.00 2.07
N ASN A 136 -37.97 42.01 2.80
CA ASN A 136 -39.39 42.27 3.00
C ASN A 136 -39.73 43.54 2.22
N GLY A 137 -40.66 43.46 1.26
CA GLY A 137 -41.14 44.58 0.45
C GLY A 137 -42.04 45.53 1.26
N ILE A 138 -41.50 46.11 2.33
CA ILE A 138 -42.22 47.05 3.18
C ILE A 138 -42.24 48.40 2.45
N ASN A 139 -43.43 48.90 2.12
CA ASN A 139 -43.62 50.24 1.57
C ASN A 139 -43.32 51.27 2.66
N ILE A 140 -42.11 51.86 2.64
CA ILE A 140 -41.78 52.99 3.47
C ILE A 140 -42.53 54.20 2.89
N ARG A 141 -43.64 54.60 3.51
CA ARG A 141 -44.36 55.82 3.15
C ARG A 141 -43.44 57.01 3.49
N GLY A 142 -43.11 57.84 2.51
CA GLY A 142 -42.35 59.06 2.76
C GLY A 142 -43.21 60.02 3.58
N GLU A 143 -42.65 60.60 4.64
CA GLU A 143 -43.27 61.75 5.29
C GLU A 143 -43.10 62.96 4.38
N GLU A 144 -44.22 63.52 3.93
CA GLU A 144 -44.24 64.77 3.19
C GLU A 144 -44.00 65.91 4.20
N HIS A 145 -42.88 66.61 4.03
CA HIS A 145 -42.57 67.86 4.74
C HIS A 145 -43.20 69.06 4.04
#